data_AF-A0A3D3QHK7-F1
#
_entry.id   AF-A0A3D3QHK7-F1
#
_cell.length_a   1.000
_cell.length_b   1.000
_cell.length_c   1.000
_cell.angle_alpha   90.00
_cell.angle_beta   90.00
_cell.angle_gamma   90.00
#
_symmetry.space_group_name_H-M   'P 1'
#
loop_
_entity.id
_entity.type
_entity.pdbx_description
1 polymer ?
#
loop_
_entity_poly.entity_id
_entity_poly.type
_entity_poly.pdbx_seq_one_letter_code
_entity_poly.pdbx_strand_id
1 'polypeptide(L)'
;MTNARSSSKAALALIGAGFLLAAFAVTSAFGTTLLSLSVNSLSEQAEFVFEGEVIAVEAQRSGSRGMVSTFVTFRVIDTLKGDAGAIDIELKFLGGTLNGEVLEVNGSRLPKLGERGVYFVESLSRDLINPLLGWSQGHYLITTNGGVDSMTTVDAKPIIAVSPIETTTPSGASGASGSLGASTTQLPAQTRARSPLRIAADPNTAEGIVAIERDSVTGISPADFKREIRALIP
;
A
#
# COMPACT_ATOMS: atom_id res chain seq x y z
N MET A 1 -76.91 -23.10 -26.95
CA MET A 1 -75.93 -24.10 -26.48
C MET A 1 -74.56 -23.65 -26.96
N THR A 2 -73.62 -23.43 -26.03
CA THR A 2 -72.14 -23.60 -26.09
C THR A 2 -71.46 -23.41 -27.48
N ASN A 3 -70.41 -22.61 -27.67
CA ASN A 3 -69.09 -22.74 -27.03
C ASN A 3 -68.11 -21.66 -27.55
N ALA A 4 -67.07 -21.42 -26.75
CA ALA A 4 -66.00 -20.44 -26.91
C ALA A 4 -64.90 -20.82 -27.92
N ARG A 5 -64.11 -19.83 -28.38
CA ARG A 5 -62.64 -19.78 -28.17
C ARG A 5 -61.94 -18.55 -28.81
N SER A 6 -61.01 -17.99 -28.02
CA SER A 6 -59.66 -17.48 -28.36
C SER A 6 -59.55 -16.29 -29.34
N SER A 7 -59.33 -15.06 -28.88
CA SER A 7 -58.09 -14.41 -28.37
C SER A 7 -57.03 -14.10 -29.43
N SER A 8 -56.86 -12.81 -29.76
CA SER A 8 -55.57 -12.12 -29.99
C SER A 8 -55.85 -10.68 -30.39
N LYS A 9 -55.51 -9.70 -29.55
CA LYS A 9 -55.37 -8.31 -29.97
C LYS A 9 -54.00 -7.82 -29.53
N ALA A 10 -53.01 -8.09 -30.37
CA ALA A 10 -51.81 -7.29 -30.43
C ALA A 10 -52.10 -6.12 -31.38
N ALA A 11 -51.91 -4.88 -30.92
CA ALA A 11 -51.20 -3.84 -31.64
C ALA A 11 -51.50 -2.44 -31.07
N LEU A 12 -50.41 -1.73 -30.78
CA LEU A 12 -50.26 -0.27 -30.72
C LEU A 12 -50.82 0.47 -29.50
N ALA A 13 -49.95 0.62 -28.49
CA ALA A 13 -49.79 1.87 -27.77
C ALA A 13 -48.29 2.13 -27.55
N LEU A 14 -47.59 2.43 -28.65
CA LEU A 14 -46.23 2.95 -28.68
C LEU A 14 -46.31 4.47 -28.49
N ILE A 15 -46.27 4.96 -27.25
CA ILE A 15 -45.85 6.32 -26.82
C ILE A 15 -45.87 6.26 -25.29
N GLY A 16 -44.71 6.35 -24.63
CA GLY A 16 -44.66 6.53 -23.16
C GLY A 16 -43.78 5.58 -22.35
N ALA A 17 -42.69 5.04 -22.90
CA ALA A 17 -41.73 4.24 -22.13
C ALA A 17 -40.27 4.67 -22.33
N GLY A 18 -40.03 5.93 -22.71
CA GLY A 18 -38.69 6.45 -23.02
C GLY A 18 -38.00 7.23 -21.90
N PHE A 19 -38.57 7.30 -20.69
CA PHE A 19 -38.11 8.29 -19.70
C PHE A 19 -37.97 7.77 -18.26
N LEU A 20 -37.71 6.47 -18.06
CA LEU A 20 -37.68 5.95 -16.68
C LEU A 20 -36.58 4.94 -16.32
N LEU A 21 -35.50 4.82 -17.09
CA LEU A 21 -34.42 3.89 -16.70
C LEU A 21 -33.01 4.33 -17.11
N ALA A 22 -32.68 5.61 -16.86
CA ALA A 22 -31.31 6.12 -17.00
C ALA A 22 -30.88 6.93 -15.76
N ALA A 23 -31.21 6.42 -14.58
CA ALA A 23 -30.57 6.84 -13.34
C ALA A 23 -29.63 5.71 -12.89
N PHE A 24 -28.61 5.42 -13.71
CA PHE A 24 -27.46 4.69 -13.21
C PHE A 24 -26.78 5.62 -12.21
N ALA A 25 -27.01 5.35 -10.93
CA ALA A 25 -26.31 5.95 -9.82
C ALA A 25 -24.81 5.76 -10.09
N VAL A 26 -24.13 6.86 -10.45
CA VAL A 26 -22.69 6.99 -10.32
C VAL A 26 -22.40 7.03 -8.83
N THR A 27 -22.36 5.86 -8.20
CA THR A 27 -21.79 5.73 -6.86
C THR A 27 -20.31 6.06 -7.01
N SER A 28 -19.93 7.27 -6.61
CA SER A 28 -18.54 7.67 -6.49
C SER A 28 -17.91 6.74 -5.45
N ALA A 29 -17.23 5.69 -5.92
CA ALA A 29 -16.39 4.87 -5.07
C ALA A 29 -15.25 5.77 -4.60
N PHE A 30 -15.29 6.17 -3.33
CA PHE A 30 -14.15 6.80 -2.67
C PHE A 30 -13.09 5.72 -2.46
N GLY A 31 -12.30 5.46 -3.50
CA GLY A 31 -11.07 4.69 -3.37
C GLY A 31 -10.10 5.47 -2.52
N THR A 32 -9.54 4.84 -1.49
CA THR A 32 -8.39 5.39 -0.77
C THR A 32 -7.22 5.39 -1.75
N THR A 33 -6.78 6.56 -2.21
CA THR A 33 -5.58 6.64 -3.05
C THR A 33 -4.37 6.33 -2.17
N LEU A 34 -3.78 5.14 -2.32
CA LEU A 34 -2.56 4.77 -1.62
C LEU A 34 -1.42 5.65 -2.17
N LEU A 35 -0.92 6.57 -1.34
CA LEU A 35 0.21 7.41 -1.72
C LEU A 35 1.46 6.53 -1.79
N SER A 36 2.16 6.54 -2.93
CA SER A 36 3.46 5.87 -3.03
C SER A 36 4.45 6.58 -2.11
N LEU A 37 5.00 5.86 -1.14
CA LEU A 37 6.05 6.32 -0.25
C LEU A 37 7.40 5.88 -0.81
N SER A 38 8.44 6.70 -0.59
CA SER A 38 9.81 6.27 -0.85
C SER A 38 10.36 5.45 0.32
N VAL A 39 11.36 4.62 0.08
CA VAL A 39 12.08 3.90 1.14
C VAL A 39 12.74 4.86 2.13
N ASN A 40 13.21 6.03 1.67
CA ASN A 40 13.67 7.11 2.55
C ASN A 40 12.56 7.59 3.48
N SER A 41 11.39 7.88 2.92
CA SER A 41 10.22 8.32 3.70
C SER A 41 9.76 7.27 4.72
N LEU A 42 9.77 5.99 4.36
CA LEU A 42 9.46 4.90 5.29
C LEU A 42 10.44 4.86 6.46
N SER A 43 11.75 4.89 6.17
CA SER A 43 12.81 4.86 7.18
C SER A 43 12.81 6.10 8.08
N GLU A 44 12.51 7.28 7.52
CA GLU A 44 12.42 8.54 8.27
C GLU A 44 11.18 8.60 9.16
N GLN A 45 10.00 8.24 8.63
CA GLN A 45 8.71 8.50 9.29
C GLN A 45 8.24 7.37 10.20
N ALA A 46 8.70 6.13 10.01
CA ALA A 46 8.33 5.02 10.89
C ALA A 46 8.81 5.29 12.32
N GLU A 47 7.93 5.11 13.30
CA GLU A 47 8.26 5.21 14.73
C GLU A 47 9.13 4.02 15.16
N PHE A 48 8.80 2.83 14.65
CA PHE A 48 9.48 1.59 15.00
C PHE A 48 9.70 0.72 13.76
N VAL A 49 10.91 0.17 13.59
CA VAL A 49 11.25 -0.72 12.48
C VAL A 49 11.96 -1.94 13.04
N PHE A 50 11.47 -3.13 12.73
CA PHE A 50 12.01 -4.37 13.29
C PHE A 50 11.86 -5.56 12.34
N GLU A 51 12.77 -6.52 12.46
CA GLU A 51 12.57 -7.90 12.02
C GLU A 51 11.79 -8.66 13.09
N GLY A 52 10.76 -9.39 12.69
CA GLY A 52 10.02 -10.23 13.61
C GLY A 52 9.33 -11.42 12.98
N GLU A 53 8.80 -12.28 13.84
CA GLU A 53 7.98 -13.44 13.51
C GLU A 53 6.61 -13.31 14.15
N VAL A 54 5.55 -13.53 13.38
CA VAL A 54 4.17 -13.55 13.91
C VAL A 54 3.95 -14.82 14.72
N ILE A 55 3.74 -14.67 16.03
CA ILE A 55 3.54 -15.79 16.97
C ILE A 55 2.08 -15.98 17.40
N ALA A 56 1.23 -14.97 17.21
CA ALA A 56 -0.21 -15.10 17.44
C ALA A 56 -1.02 -14.16 16.52
N VAL A 57 -2.24 -14.59 16.17
CA VAL A 57 -3.20 -13.82 15.37
C VAL A 57 -4.59 -14.07 15.94
N GLU A 58 -5.20 -13.04 16.53
CA GLU A 58 -6.47 -13.17 17.24
C GLU A 58 -7.47 -12.10 16.78
N ALA A 59 -8.60 -12.54 16.26
CA ALA A 59 -9.69 -11.63 15.88
C ALA A 59 -10.65 -11.44 17.07
N GLN A 60 -11.01 -10.19 17.35
CA GLN A 60 -12.02 -9.85 18.35
C GLN A 60 -12.76 -8.55 18.00
N ARG A 61 -13.86 -8.30 18.70
CA ARG A 61 -14.56 -7.02 18.61
C ARG A 61 -13.78 -5.96 19.38
N SER A 62 -13.50 -4.83 18.74
CA SER A 62 -12.75 -3.74 19.38
C SER A 62 -13.26 -2.36 18.95
N GLY A 63 -12.92 -1.36 19.74
CA GLY A 63 -13.32 0.04 19.56
C GLY A 63 -14.79 0.31 19.91
N SER A 64 -15.14 1.59 19.92
CA SER A 64 -16.48 2.07 20.31
C SER A 64 -17.62 1.55 19.43
N ARG A 65 -17.32 1.20 18.17
CA ARG A 65 -18.29 0.66 17.20
C ARG A 65 -18.33 -0.87 17.18
N GLY A 66 -17.53 -1.56 18.00
CA GLY A 66 -17.46 -3.02 18.01
C GLY A 66 -17.11 -3.60 16.64
N MET A 67 -16.15 -2.99 15.93
CA MET A 67 -15.71 -3.52 14.64
C MET A 67 -14.81 -4.73 14.87
N VAL A 68 -14.79 -5.66 13.92
CA VAL A 68 -13.83 -6.77 13.93
C VAL A 68 -12.43 -6.20 13.76
N SER A 69 -11.55 -6.46 14.71
CA SER A 69 -10.12 -6.13 14.64
C SER A 69 -9.31 -7.39 14.88
N THR A 70 -8.15 -7.47 14.24
CA THR A 70 -7.20 -8.57 14.40
C THR A 70 -5.98 -8.05 15.13
N PHE A 71 -5.66 -8.69 16.25
CA PHE A 71 -4.47 -8.44 17.06
C PHE A 71 -3.41 -9.44 16.64
N VAL A 72 -2.27 -8.92 16.19
CA VAL A 72 -1.16 -9.73 15.69
C VAL A 72 0.01 -9.52 16.63
N THR A 73 0.42 -10.59 17.29
CA THR A 73 1.59 -10.58 18.18
C THR A 73 2.82 -11.03 17.43
N PHE A 74 3.88 -10.23 17.50
CA PHE A 74 5.16 -10.48 16.89
C PHE A 74 6.20 -10.72 17.97
N ARG A 75 7.04 -11.74 17.78
CA ARG A 75 8.33 -11.82 18.44
C ARG A 75 9.32 -10.93 17.70
N VAL A 76 9.93 -9.99 18.40
CA VAL A 76 10.96 -9.11 17.87
C VAL A 76 12.29 -9.86 17.84
N ILE A 77 12.88 -10.00 16.64
CA ILE A 77 14.14 -10.71 16.41
C ILE A 77 15.30 -9.72 16.34
N ASP A 78 15.11 -8.61 15.62
CA ASP A 78 16.13 -7.58 15.44
C ASP A 78 15.47 -6.21 15.32
N THR A 79 15.89 -5.25 16.16
CA THR A 79 15.40 -3.88 16.09
C THR A 79 16.30 -3.06 15.15
N LEU A 80 15.68 -2.42 14.16
CA LEU A 80 16.37 -1.52 13.23
C LEU A 80 16.23 -0.06 13.65
N LYS A 81 15.04 0.35 14.11
CA LYS A 81 14.73 1.72 14.55
C LYS A 81 13.75 1.70 15.72
N GLY A 82 13.93 2.65 16.64
CA GLY A 82 13.03 2.87 17.77
C GLY A 82 13.19 1.83 18.87
N ASP A 83 12.27 1.82 19.82
CA ASP A 83 12.24 0.86 20.92
C ASP A 83 10.79 0.61 21.34
N ALA A 84 10.38 -0.66 21.37
CA ALA A 84 9.05 -1.07 21.82
C ALA A 84 9.03 -1.47 23.31
N GLY A 85 10.18 -1.51 23.98
CA GLY A 85 10.31 -1.82 25.41
C GLY A 85 9.99 -3.27 25.78
N ALA A 86 9.83 -4.16 24.80
CA ALA A 86 9.48 -5.57 25.00
C ALA A 86 10.04 -6.46 23.88
N ILE A 87 10.20 -7.75 24.19
CA ILE A 87 10.64 -8.78 23.22
C ILE A 87 9.51 -9.24 22.29
N ASP A 88 8.26 -9.05 22.72
CA ASP A 88 7.07 -9.34 21.94
C ASP A 88 6.24 -8.05 21.86
N ILE A 89 5.68 -7.76 20.70
CA ILE A 89 4.81 -6.60 20.49
C ILE A 89 3.48 -7.05 19.89
N GLU A 90 2.40 -6.39 20.26
CA GLU A 90 1.08 -6.62 19.67
C GLU A 90 0.67 -5.41 18.84
N LEU A 91 0.30 -5.65 17.59
CA LEU A 91 -0.21 -4.62 16.69
C LEU A 91 -1.66 -4.92 16.34
N LYS A 92 -2.51 -3.90 16.45
CA LYS A 92 -3.94 -3.99 16.13
C LYS A 92 -4.19 -3.56 14.69
N PHE A 93 -4.79 -4.45 13.91
CA PHE A 93 -5.25 -4.19 12.55
C PHE A 93 -6.77 -4.17 12.51
N LEU A 94 -7.37 -3.21 11.80
CA LEU A 94 -8.80 -3.25 11.52
C LEU A 94 -9.09 -4.31 10.45
N GLY A 95 -10.13 -5.11 10.67
CA GLY A 95 -10.52 -6.19 9.78
C GLY A 95 -10.18 -7.57 10.31
N GLY A 96 -10.43 -8.59 9.47
CA GLY A 96 -10.24 -10.00 9.78
C GLY A 96 -11.53 -10.78 9.78
N THR A 97 -11.47 -12.01 10.29
CA THR A 97 -12.61 -12.93 10.36
C THR A 97 -12.89 -13.33 11.80
N LEU A 98 -14.11 -13.10 12.27
CA LEU A 98 -14.55 -13.46 13.62
C LEU A 98 -15.90 -14.17 13.56
N ASN A 99 -15.97 -15.42 14.00
CA ASN A 99 -17.21 -16.22 14.04
C ASN A 99 -17.98 -16.25 12.70
N GLY A 100 -17.26 -16.25 11.57
CA GLY A 100 -17.84 -16.22 10.22
C GLY A 100 -18.19 -14.82 9.69
N GLU A 101 -18.12 -13.77 10.52
CA GLU A 101 -18.17 -12.38 10.04
C GLU A 101 -16.79 -11.97 9.51
N VAL A 102 -16.75 -11.46 8.29
CA VAL A 102 -15.54 -10.97 7.65
C VAL A 102 -15.65 -9.45 7.51
N LEU A 103 -14.68 -8.73 8.07
CA LEU A 103 -14.47 -7.32 7.79
C LEU A 103 -13.20 -7.17 6.96
N GLU A 104 -13.37 -6.73 5.72
CA GLU A 104 -12.26 -6.50 4.80
C GLU A 104 -11.95 -5.00 4.72
N VAL A 105 -10.67 -4.68 4.78
CA VAL A 105 -10.17 -3.32 4.56
C VAL A 105 -9.34 -3.35 3.28
N ASN A 106 -9.88 -2.78 2.21
CA ASN A 106 -9.20 -2.74 0.90
C ASN A 106 -7.78 -2.18 1.03
N GLY A 107 -6.79 -2.89 0.46
CA GLY A 107 -5.39 -2.51 0.50
C GLY A 107 -4.65 -2.86 1.80
N SER A 108 -5.36 -3.26 2.86
CA SER A 108 -4.75 -3.72 4.10
C SER A 108 -4.58 -5.24 4.06
N ARG A 109 -3.34 -5.71 4.24
CA ARG A 109 -3.02 -7.13 4.40
C ARG A 109 -2.75 -7.44 5.86
N LEU A 110 -3.46 -8.42 6.40
CA LEU A 110 -3.16 -8.97 7.72
C LEU A 110 -1.93 -9.88 7.67
N PRO A 111 -0.94 -9.68 8.54
CA PRO A 111 0.14 -10.64 8.73
C PRO A 111 -0.39 -12.00 9.19
N LYS A 112 0.28 -13.07 8.78
CA LYS A 112 -0.17 -14.46 9.01
C LYS A 112 0.66 -15.12 10.10
N LEU A 113 0.09 -16.09 10.81
CA LEU A 113 0.83 -16.88 11.80
C LEU A 113 2.08 -17.53 11.16
N GLY A 114 3.24 -17.41 11.81
CA GLY A 114 4.53 -17.89 11.33
C GLY A 114 5.18 -17.01 10.25
N GLU A 115 4.56 -15.89 9.86
CA GLU A 115 5.14 -14.95 8.91
C GLU A 115 6.37 -14.26 9.50
N ARG A 116 7.49 -14.31 8.78
CA ARG A 116 8.73 -13.63 9.12
C ARG A 116 8.95 -12.46 8.16
N GLY A 117 9.40 -11.33 8.69
CA GLY A 117 9.54 -10.14 7.87
C GLY A 117 10.18 -8.97 8.58
N VAL A 118 10.34 -7.88 7.83
CA VAL A 118 10.70 -6.55 8.35
C VAL A 118 9.47 -5.66 8.25
N TYR A 119 9.11 -5.05 9.36
CA TYR A 119 7.87 -4.28 9.53
C TYR A 119 8.18 -2.85 9.92
N PHE A 120 7.61 -1.90 9.19
CA PHE A 120 7.70 -0.46 9.44
C PHE A 120 6.41 -0.01 10.13
N VAL A 121 6.47 0.22 11.44
CA VAL A 121 5.32 0.64 12.24
C VAL A 121 5.23 2.16 12.21
N GLU A 122 4.06 2.68 11.81
CA GLU A 122 3.80 4.13 11.80
C GLU A 122 3.76 4.69 13.21
N SER A 123 3.05 4.03 14.13
CA SER A 123 3.05 4.42 15.53
C SER A 123 2.70 3.27 16.47
N LEU A 124 3.35 3.24 17.64
CA LEU A 124 3.11 2.23 18.68
C LEU A 124 1.91 2.57 19.58
N SER A 125 1.42 3.82 19.54
CA SER A 125 0.41 4.31 20.49
C SER A 125 -0.92 4.71 19.86
N ARG A 126 -0.96 4.95 18.54
CA ARG A 126 -2.17 5.40 17.83
C ARG A 126 -3.04 4.22 17.43
N ASP A 127 -4.35 4.39 17.57
CA ASP A 127 -5.34 3.44 17.04
C ASP A 127 -5.52 3.67 15.53
N LEU A 128 -4.75 2.95 14.71
CA LEU A 128 -4.74 3.05 13.26
C LEU A 128 -5.58 1.93 12.61
N ILE A 129 -6.06 2.18 11.38
CA ILE A 129 -6.68 1.13 10.56
C ILE A 129 -5.68 0.02 10.26
N ASN A 130 -4.45 0.41 9.93
CA ASN A 130 -3.32 -0.48 9.77
C ASN A 130 -2.11 0.21 10.44
N PRO A 131 -1.43 -0.46 11.38
CA PRO A 131 -0.31 0.11 12.12
C PRO A 131 0.98 0.17 11.28
N LEU A 132 1.05 -0.50 10.13
CA LEU A 132 2.20 -0.47 9.25
C LEU A 132 2.17 0.77 8.35
N LEU A 133 3.25 1.55 8.37
CA LEU A 133 3.39 2.76 7.58
C LEU A 133 3.35 2.43 6.08
N GLY A 134 2.46 3.08 5.32
CA GLY A 134 2.27 2.76 3.91
C GLY A 134 1.66 1.38 3.63
N TRP A 135 1.19 0.69 4.68
CA TRP A 135 0.55 -0.62 4.65
C TRP A 135 1.47 -1.67 4.01
N SER A 136 1.13 -2.17 2.82
CA SER A 136 1.96 -3.12 2.05
C SER A 136 3.36 -2.58 1.78
N GLN A 137 3.52 -1.26 1.61
CA GLN A 137 4.81 -0.63 1.35
C GLN A 137 5.74 -0.68 2.57
N GLY A 138 5.22 -0.78 3.79
CA GLY A 138 5.99 -0.93 5.02
C GLY A 138 6.15 -2.37 5.48
N HIS A 139 5.83 -3.34 4.63
CA HIS A 139 5.76 -4.75 4.99
C HIS A 139 6.58 -5.60 4.01
N TYR A 140 7.69 -6.14 4.48
CA TYR A 140 8.59 -6.97 3.67
C TYR A 140 8.74 -8.35 4.28
N LEU A 141 8.71 -9.38 3.44
CA LEU A 141 8.68 -10.78 3.88
C LEU A 141 10.05 -11.43 3.72
N ILE A 142 10.44 -12.21 4.73
CA ILE A 142 11.57 -13.13 4.66
C ILE A 142 11.02 -14.49 4.22
N THR A 143 11.54 -15.02 3.12
CA THR A 143 11.18 -16.34 2.61
C THR A 143 12.41 -17.23 2.50
N THR A 144 12.27 -18.48 2.91
CA THR A 144 13.34 -19.48 2.82
C THR A 144 13.09 -20.38 1.62
N ASN A 145 14.00 -20.40 0.65
CA ASN A 145 13.97 -21.32 -0.48
C ASN A 145 15.28 -22.10 -0.55
N GLY A 146 15.22 -23.44 -0.54
CA GLY A 146 16.42 -24.28 -0.59
C GLY A 146 17.37 -24.06 0.60
N GLY A 147 16.86 -23.61 1.76
CA GLY A 147 17.66 -23.27 2.94
C GLY A 147 18.30 -21.88 2.90
N VAL A 148 18.00 -21.07 1.88
CA VAL A 148 18.51 -19.71 1.74
C VAL A 148 17.37 -18.72 2.00
N ASP A 149 17.58 -17.82 2.97
CA ASP A 149 16.65 -16.74 3.28
C ASP A 149 16.83 -15.58 2.27
N SER A 150 15.71 -15.04 1.80
CA SER A 150 15.68 -13.91 0.86
C SER A 150 14.48 -12.99 1.13
N MET A 151 14.62 -11.71 0.76
CA MET A 151 13.58 -10.70 0.92
C MET A 151 12.62 -10.64 -0.27
N THR A 152 11.34 -10.48 0.03
CA THR A 152 10.28 -10.32 -0.95
C THR A 152 9.26 -9.25 -0.52
N THR A 153 8.51 -8.69 -1.46
CA THR A 153 7.33 -7.86 -1.15
C THR A 153 6.19 -8.72 -0.60
N VAL A 154 5.10 -8.10 -0.13
CA VAL A 154 3.90 -8.86 0.30
C VAL A 154 3.24 -9.68 -0.82
N ASP A 155 3.42 -9.26 -2.07
CA ASP A 155 3.00 -9.98 -3.28
C ASP A 155 4.04 -11.03 -3.72
N ALA A 156 5.07 -11.20 -2.89
CA ALA A 156 6.15 -12.16 -3.01
C ALA A 156 6.94 -12.04 -4.33
N LYS A 157 7.14 -10.79 -4.74
CA LYS A 157 8.14 -10.38 -5.74
C LYS A 157 9.51 -10.31 -5.07
N PRO A 158 10.55 -11.00 -5.57
CA PRO A 158 11.91 -10.90 -5.04
C PRO A 158 12.43 -9.46 -5.06
N ILE A 159 12.96 -9.00 -3.94
CA ILE A 159 13.63 -7.69 -3.83
C ILE A 159 15.09 -7.90 -4.20
N ILE A 160 15.58 -7.22 -5.23
CA ILE A 160 16.96 -7.38 -5.74
C ILE A 160 17.87 -6.22 -5.35
N ALA A 161 17.31 -5.09 -4.96
CA ALA A 161 18.06 -3.95 -4.44
C ALA A 161 17.16 -3.01 -3.63
N VAL A 162 17.80 -2.26 -2.72
CA VAL A 162 17.25 -1.04 -2.13
C VAL A 162 18.07 0.11 -2.69
N SER A 163 17.41 1.06 -3.33
CA SER A 163 18.01 2.23 -3.98
C SER A 163 17.39 3.49 -3.41
N PRO A 164 18.10 4.20 -2.51
CA PRO A 164 17.62 5.45 -1.95
C PRO A 164 17.32 6.45 -3.05
N ILE A 165 16.23 7.20 -2.91
CA ILE A 165 15.88 8.23 -3.87
C ILE A 165 16.46 9.52 -3.36
N GLU A 166 17.41 10.07 -4.12
CA GLU A 166 17.85 11.43 -3.88
C GLU A 166 16.66 12.36 -4.08
N THR A 167 16.12 12.88 -2.98
CA THR A 167 15.14 13.96 -3.02
C THR A 167 15.85 15.20 -3.52
N THR A 168 15.90 15.38 -4.84
CA THR A 168 16.22 16.69 -5.42
C THR A 168 15.09 17.62 -5.03
N THR A 169 15.22 18.26 -3.87
CA THR A 169 14.41 19.39 -3.48
C THR A 169 14.55 20.42 -4.61
N PRO A 170 13.48 20.91 -5.23
CA PRO A 170 13.59 22.03 -6.15
C PRO A 170 13.93 23.27 -5.31
N SER A 171 15.23 23.48 -5.07
CA SER A 171 15.78 24.75 -4.59
C SER A 171 15.57 25.80 -5.66
N GLY A 172 14.53 26.62 -5.50
CA GLY A 172 14.20 27.63 -6.50
C GLY A 172 13.05 28.56 -6.14
N ALA A 173 12.95 29.01 -4.90
CA ALA A 173 12.13 30.17 -4.56
C ALA A 173 12.76 30.95 -3.40
N SER A 174 13.90 31.58 -3.65
CA SER A 174 14.45 32.59 -2.75
C SER A 174 14.97 33.78 -3.55
N GLY A 175 14.26 34.90 -3.38
CA GLY A 175 14.71 36.29 -3.55
C GLY A 175 15.56 36.68 -4.75
N ALA A 176 14.96 37.42 -5.69
CA ALA A 176 15.70 38.40 -6.48
C ALA A 176 14.97 39.75 -6.41
N SER A 177 15.43 40.59 -5.48
CA SER A 177 15.25 42.03 -5.53
C SER A 177 16.47 42.60 -6.27
N GLY A 178 16.25 43.34 -7.37
CA GLY A 178 17.28 44.22 -7.93
C GLY A 178 17.50 44.18 -9.45
N SER A 179 17.13 45.30 -10.07
CA SER A 179 17.77 45.92 -11.24
C SER A 179 17.38 45.48 -12.66
N LEU A 180 16.90 46.50 -13.38
CA LEU A 180 16.65 46.60 -14.81
C LEU A 180 17.94 46.43 -15.63
N GLY A 181 17.83 45.75 -16.76
CA GLY A 181 18.86 45.67 -17.80
C GLY A 181 18.33 44.92 -19.01
N ALA A 182 17.99 45.66 -20.07
CA ALA A 182 17.49 45.10 -21.33
C ALA A 182 18.59 44.35 -22.10
N SER A 183 18.24 43.21 -22.72
CA SER A 183 18.83 42.73 -23.99
C SER A 183 18.03 41.54 -24.55
N THR A 184 17.41 41.76 -25.70
CA THR A 184 16.83 40.77 -26.62
C THR A 184 17.86 39.73 -27.04
N THR A 185 17.56 38.42 -26.98
CA THR A 185 17.99 37.39 -27.96
C THR A 185 17.19 36.08 -27.78
N GLN A 186 16.42 35.76 -28.82
CA GLN A 186 16.02 34.44 -29.37
C GLN A 186 15.83 33.19 -28.47
N LEU A 187 14.60 32.70 -28.53
CA LEU A 187 14.13 31.35 -28.20
C LEU A 187 14.58 30.33 -29.27
N PRO A 188 15.12 29.16 -28.92
CA PRO A 188 14.88 27.94 -29.69
C PRO A 188 13.83 27.08 -29.00
N ALA A 189 12.86 26.61 -29.79
CA ALA A 189 11.84 25.68 -29.37
C ALA A 189 12.49 24.37 -28.86
N GLN A 190 12.51 24.19 -27.54
CA GLN A 190 12.83 22.92 -26.92
C GLN A 190 11.63 22.01 -27.10
N THR A 191 11.77 21.06 -28.03
CA THR A 191 10.91 19.89 -28.22
C THR A 191 10.43 19.37 -26.87
N ARG A 192 9.11 19.47 -26.63
CA ARG A 192 8.44 18.85 -25.48
C ARG A 192 8.62 17.35 -25.61
N ALA A 193 9.72 16.82 -25.09
CA ALA A 193 9.91 15.40 -24.91
C ALA A 193 8.69 14.90 -24.13
N ARG A 194 7.88 14.05 -24.77
CA ARG A 194 6.78 13.38 -24.09
C ARG A 194 7.42 12.61 -22.94
N SER A 195 7.10 12.99 -21.71
CA SER A 195 7.48 12.24 -20.52
C SER A 195 7.25 10.76 -20.82
N PRO A 196 8.26 9.89 -20.67
CA PRO A 196 8.03 8.46 -20.85
C PRO A 196 6.87 8.08 -19.93
N LEU A 197 5.94 7.31 -20.48
CA LEU A 197 4.83 6.73 -19.74
C LEU A 197 5.47 6.06 -18.51
N ARG A 198 5.36 6.67 -17.33
CA ARG A 198 5.83 6.00 -16.12
C ARG A 198 4.91 4.80 -15.98
N ILE A 199 5.48 3.60 -16.14
CA ILE A 199 4.82 2.36 -15.72
C ILE A 199 4.32 2.68 -14.32
N ALA A 200 3.01 2.54 -14.08
CA ALA A 200 2.43 2.85 -12.79
C ALA A 200 3.27 2.12 -11.73
N ALA A 201 3.87 2.89 -10.82
CA ALA A 201 4.58 2.31 -9.70
C ALA A 201 3.62 1.35 -9.01
N ASP A 202 4.08 0.14 -8.71
CA ASP A 202 3.28 -0.84 -7.98
C ASP A 202 2.83 -0.20 -6.66
N PRO A 203 1.52 0.01 -6.43
CA PRO A 203 1.06 0.73 -5.24
C PRO A 203 1.45 0.02 -3.94
N ASN A 204 1.71 -1.29 -4.00
CA ASN A 204 2.11 -2.08 -2.83
C ASN A 204 3.61 -2.01 -2.54
N THR A 205 4.42 -1.41 -3.42
CA THR A 205 5.88 -1.35 -3.29
C THR A 205 6.36 0.08 -3.16
N ALA A 206 7.17 0.35 -2.13
CA ALA A 206 7.74 1.67 -1.91
C ALA A 206 8.71 2.04 -3.05
N GLU A 207 8.72 3.32 -3.42
CA GLU A 207 9.69 3.85 -4.37
C GLU A 207 11.11 3.65 -3.81
N GLY A 208 12.03 3.13 -4.64
CA GLY A 208 13.39 2.77 -4.21
C GLY A 208 13.54 1.31 -3.77
N ILE A 209 12.45 0.56 -3.63
CA ILE A 209 12.53 -0.90 -3.57
C ILE A 209 12.50 -1.46 -4.99
N VAL A 210 13.58 -2.13 -5.39
CA VAL A 210 13.67 -2.77 -6.70
C VAL A 210 13.23 -4.22 -6.56
N ALA A 211 11.97 -4.49 -6.94
CA ALA A 211 11.40 -5.83 -6.95
C ALA A 211 11.07 -6.29 -8.37
N ILE A 212 11.22 -7.58 -8.63
CA ILE A 212 10.99 -8.18 -9.96
C ILE A 212 9.98 -9.32 -9.90
N GLU A 213 9.43 -9.69 -11.06
CA GLU A 213 8.56 -10.87 -11.15
C GLU A 213 9.32 -12.14 -10.77
N ARG A 214 8.58 -13.18 -10.35
CA ARG A 214 9.11 -14.46 -9.86
C ARG A 214 9.72 -15.32 -10.99
N ASP A 215 10.75 -14.82 -11.67
CA ASP A 215 11.41 -15.51 -12.78
C ASP A 215 12.76 -16.12 -12.36
N SER A 216 12.78 -16.81 -11.22
CA SER A 216 13.95 -17.58 -10.70
C SER A 216 15.08 -16.77 -10.07
N VAL A 217 14.88 -15.48 -9.82
CA VAL A 217 15.89 -14.66 -9.13
C VAL A 217 15.66 -14.74 -7.62
N THR A 218 16.71 -15.13 -6.90
CA THR A 218 16.74 -15.05 -5.44
C THR A 218 16.86 -13.59 -5.03
N GLY A 219 15.96 -13.14 -4.13
CA GLY A 219 16.05 -11.79 -3.57
C GLY A 219 17.32 -11.61 -2.73
N ILE A 220 17.62 -10.36 -2.39
CA ILE A 220 18.72 -10.03 -1.48
C ILE A 220 18.52 -10.67 -0.11
N SER A 221 19.63 -10.93 0.58
CA SER A 221 19.57 -11.53 1.91
C SER A 221 18.90 -10.58 2.91
N PRO A 222 18.27 -11.11 3.98
CA PRO A 222 17.74 -10.25 5.05
C PRO A 222 18.83 -9.38 5.69
N ALA A 223 20.06 -9.89 5.80
CA ALA A 223 21.18 -9.13 6.35
C ALA A 223 21.53 -7.90 5.48
N ASP A 224 21.56 -8.08 4.15
CA ASP A 224 21.83 -6.98 3.22
C ASP A 224 20.70 -5.95 3.22
N PHE A 225 19.45 -6.41 3.13
CA PHE A 225 18.29 -5.52 3.19
C PHE A 225 18.29 -4.67 4.47
N LYS A 226 18.46 -5.30 5.64
CA LYS A 226 18.50 -4.58 6.92
C LYS A 226 19.66 -3.60 6.99
N ARG A 227 20.82 -3.91 6.39
CA ARG A 227 21.95 -2.98 6.31
C ARG A 227 21.58 -1.74 5.49
N GLU A 228 20.94 -1.90 4.34
CA GLU A 228 20.50 -0.78 3.51
C GLU A 228 19.46 0.07 4.25
N ILE A 229 18.47 -0.54 4.91
CA ILE A 229 17.49 0.21 5.71
C ILE A 229 18.14 0.98 6.85
N ARG A 230 19.11 0.38 7.57
CA ARG A 230 19.85 1.08 8.64
C ARG A 230 20.62 2.30 8.14
N ALA A 231 21.12 2.28 6.90
CA ALA A 231 21.78 3.43 6.30
C ALA A 231 20.83 4.60 6.01
N LEU A 232 19.51 4.36 6.02
CA LEU A 232 18.46 5.35 5.75
C LEU A 232 17.74 5.86 7.01
N ILE A 233 18.06 5.28 8.17
CA ILE A 233 17.49 5.73 9.44
C ILE A 233 18.30 6.95 9.91
N PRO A 234 17.63 8.07 10.26
CA PRO A 234 18.29 9.29 10.71
C PRO A 234 18.95 9.17 12.09
#